data_AF-A0A533YRJ7-F1
#
_entry.id   AF-A0A533YRJ7-F1
#
_cell.length_a   1.000
_cell.length_b   1.000
_cell.length_c   1.000
_cell.angle_alpha   90.00
_cell.angle_beta   90.00
_cell.angle_gamma   90.00
#
_symmetry.space_group_name_H-M   'P 1'
#
loop_
_entity.id
_entity.type
_entity.pdbx_description
1 polymer ?
#
loop_
_entity_poly.entity_id
_entity_poly.type
_entity_poly.pdbx_seq_one_letter_code
_entity_poly.pdbx_strand_id
1 'polypeptide(L)'
;MIPDLVLYHAECTDGFGAAWAIWKRYPSAEFIPADHGFPPPVSCAGRRVVIVDFSYSRPILEEMAKEATALQVLDHHITAQEALRGLPYVHFDLDKSGAVLAWEWAHGTTPPWLLQYVQDKD
;
A
#
# COMPACT_ATOMS: atom_id res chain seq x y z
N MET A 1 -6.89 4.80 10.16
CA MET A 1 -5.75 5.76 10.17
C MET A 1 -6.01 6.80 9.08
N ILE A 2 -5.60 8.06 9.26
CA ILE A 2 -5.52 9.04 8.15
C ILE A 2 -4.04 9.15 7.76
N PRO A 3 -3.65 8.83 6.51
CA PRO A 3 -2.23 8.79 6.11
C PRO A 3 -1.63 10.19 5.94
N ASP A 4 -0.35 10.31 6.30
CA ASP A 4 0.51 11.45 5.94
C ASP A 4 1.38 11.13 4.71
N LEU A 5 1.68 9.84 4.50
CA LEU A 5 2.51 9.32 3.42
C LEU A 5 1.87 8.08 2.83
N VAL A 6 1.85 8.03 1.50
CA VAL A 6 1.47 6.86 0.72
C VAL A 6 2.64 6.49 -0.17
N LEU A 7 3.20 5.30 0.04
CA LEU A 7 4.18 4.69 -0.85
C LEU A 7 3.42 3.74 -1.77
N TYR A 8 3.62 3.87 -3.08
CA TYR A 8 2.92 3.04 -4.06
C TYR A 8 3.89 2.48 -5.10
N HIS A 9 3.56 1.32 -5.65
CA HIS A 9 4.42 0.62 -6.60
C HIS A 9 4.62 1.46 -7.87
N ALA A 10 5.88 1.79 -8.15
CA ALA A 10 6.29 2.60 -9.29
C ALA A 10 6.07 1.86 -10.61
N GLU A 11 5.73 2.59 -11.67
CA GLU A 11 5.54 2.04 -13.03
C GLU A 11 4.52 0.88 -13.15
N CYS A 12 3.68 0.68 -12.12
CA CYS A 12 2.62 -0.31 -12.09
C CYS A 12 1.24 0.35 -12.26
N THR A 13 0.39 -0.20 -13.13
CA THR A 13 -0.99 0.31 -13.29
C THR A 13 -1.84 0.03 -12.06
N ASP A 14 -1.63 -1.11 -11.39
CA ASP A 14 -2.31 -1.40 -10.13
C ASP A 14 -1.82 -0.47 -9.00
N GLY A 15 -0.50 -0.28 -8.86
CA GLY A 15 0.08 0.67 -7.91
C GLY A 15 -0.39 2.10 -8.10
N PHE A 16 -0.50 2.58 -9.34
CA PHE A 16 -1.11 3.87 -9.63
C PHE A 16 -2.60 3.90 -9.27
N GLY A 17 -3.34 2.84 -9.59
CA GLY A 17 -4.76 2.68 -9.22
C GLY A 17 -4.97 2.71 -7.71
N ALA A 18 -4.09 2.06 -6.95
CA ALA A 18 -4.09 2.01 -5.50
C ALA A 18 -3.77 3.38 -4.88
N ALA A 19 -2.73 4.06 -5.38
CA ALA A 19 -2.42 5.43 -4.98
C ALA A 19 -3.62 6.37 -5.23
N TRP A 20 -4.24 6.26 -6.41
CA TRP A 20 -5.43 7.03 -6.74
C TRP A 20 -6.60 6.73 -5.80
N ALA A 21 -6.83 5.46 -5.45
CA ALA A 21 -7.87 5.05 -4.51
C ALA A 21 -7.70 5.73 -3.13
N ILE A 22 -6.47 5.75 -2.61
CA ILE A 22 -6.16 6.45 -1.35
C ILE A 22 -6.32 7.97 -1.51
N TRP A 23 -5.82 8.57 -2.59
CA TRP A 23 -5.91 10.01 -2.87
C TRP A 23 -7.35 10.51 -2.92
N LYS A 24 -8.27 9.71 -3.49
CA LYS A 24 -9.70 10.04 -3.53
C LYS A 24 -10.32 10.24 -2.15
N ARG A 25 -9.78 9.61 -1.11
CA ARG A 25 -10.23 9.80 0.28
C ARG A 25 -9.37 10.82 1.04
N TYR A 26 -8.07 10.82 0.82
CA TYR A 26 -7.08 11.57 1.59
C TYR A 26 -6.18 12.40 0.66
N PRO A 27 -6.71 13.45 -0.01
CA PRO A 27 -5.98 14.21 -1.02
C PRO A 27 -4.82 15.06 -0.46
N SER A 28 -4.73 15.20 0.86
CA SER A 28 -3.67 15.93 1.55
C SER A 28 -2.44 15.09 1.91
N ALA A 29 -2.50 13.76 1.70
CA ALA A 29 -1.34 12.90 1.93
C ALA A 29 -0.27 13.15 0.85
N GLU A 30 0.99 12.89 1.18
CA GLU A 30 2.08 12.85 0.20
C GLU A 30 2.09 11.48 -0.49
N PHE A 31 2.26 11.45 -1.82
CA PHE A 31 2.28 10.22 -2.62
C PHE A 31 3.65 10.09 -3.29
N ILE A 32 4.40 9.06 -2.94
CA ILE A 32 5.75 8.83 -3.46
C ILE A 32 5.81 7.46 -4.15
N PRO A 33 6.18 7.40 -5.45
CA PRO A 33 6.41 6.13 -6.11
C PRO A 33 7.64 5.45 -5.50
N ALA A 34 7.55 4.14 -5.30
CA ALA A 34 8.59 3.33 -4.71
C ALA A 34 8.58 1.93 -5.32
N ASP A 35 9.66 1.19 -5.12
CA ASP A 35 9.79 -0.17 -5.63
C ASP A 35 10.41 -1.07 -4.58
N HIS A 36 10.06 -2.36 -4.64
CA HIS A 36 10.63 -3.39 -3.80
C HIS A 36 12.12 -3.58 -4.13
N GLY A 37 12.91 -4.09 -3.18
CA GLY A 37 14.35 -4.25 -3.34
C GLY A 37 15.17 -2.96 -3.17
N PHE A 38 14.53 -1.79 -3.09
CA PHE A 38 15.15 -0.51 -2.75
C PHE A 38 14.77 -0.06 -1.34
N PRO A 39 15.58 0.80 -0.68
CA PRO A 39 15.18 1.41 0.59
C PRO A 39 14.01 2.39 0.39
N PRO A 40 13.24 2.71 1.45
CA PRO A 40 12.24 3.76 1.38
C PRO A 40 12.83 5.08 0.84
N PRO A 41 12.19 5.71 -0.16
CA PRO A 41 12.76 6.88 -0.83
C PRO A 41 12.77 8.15 0.05
N VAL A 42 11.98 8.15 1.12
CA VAL A 42 11.82 9.25 2.07
C VAL A 42 11.75 8.73 3.51
N SER A 43 12.08 9.59 4.47
CA SER A 43 11.94 9.23 5.89
C SER A 43 10.47 9.00 6.26
N CYS A 44 10.24 7.93 7.02
CA CYS A 44 8.94 7.53 7.54
C CYS A 44 8.73 7.91 9.02
N ALA A 45 9.76 8.44 9.67
CA ALA A 45 9.77 8.73 11.10
C ALA A 45 8.69 9.74 11.49
N GLY A 46 7.87 9.41 12.49
CA GLY A 46 6.78 10.27 12.97
C GLY A 46 5.62 10.45 12.00
N ARG A 47 5.53 9.63 10.94
CA ARG A 47 4.46 9.71 9.93
C ARG A 47 3.49 8.54 10.06
N ARG A 48 2.26 8.73 9.59
CA ARG A 48 1.29 7.65 9.34
C ARG A 48 1.44 7.19 7.89
N VAL A 49 2.05 6.02 7.71
CA VAL A 49 2.48 5.51 6.41
C VAL A 49 1.52 4.41 5.95
N VAL A 50 1.07 4.52 4.71
CA VAL A 50 0.36 3.44 3.99
C VAL A 50 1.21 3.04 2.79
N ILE A 51 1.46 1.75 2.64
CA ILE A 51 2.12 1.16 1.47
C ILE A 51 1.07 0.38 0.68
N VAL A 52 0.99 0.59 -0.63
CA VAL A 52 -0.01 -0.05 -1.49
C VAL A 52 0.62 -0.69 -2.73
N ASP A 53 0.12 -1.87 -3.09
CA ASP A 53 0.52 -2.67 -4.28
C ASP A 53 1.98 -3.18 -4.26
N PHE A 54 2.67 -3.09 -3.13
CA PHE A 54 3.93 -3.77 -2.93
C PHE A 54 4.26 -3.85 -1.45
N SER A 55 5.33 -4.55 -1.13
CA SER A 55 5.88 -4.56 0.21
C SER A 55 7.40 -4.57 0.23
N TYR A 56 7.98 -3.91 1.23
CA TYR A 56 9.40 -4.06 1.54
C TYR A 56 9.63 -5.40 2.26
N SER A 57 10.90 -5.81 2.34
CA SER A 57 11.28 -6.97 3.14
C SER A 57 10.90 -6.79 4.62
N ARG A 58 10.65 -7.90 5.31
CA ARG A 58 10.32 -7.89 6.75
C ARG A 58 11.25 -7.00 7.59
N PRO A 59 12.59 -7.10 7.48
CA PRO A 59 13.49 -6.26 8.26
C PRO A 59 13.26 -4.76 8.03
N ILE A 60 13.04 -4.34 6.78
CA ILE A 60 12.75 -2.94 6.46
C ILE A 60 11.42 -2.51 7.08
N LEU A 61 10.37 -3.32 6.93
CA LEU A 61 9.06 -3.00 7.49
C LEU A 61 9.08 -2.94 9.03
N GLU A 62 9.85 -3.79 9.69
CA GLU A 62 10.01 -3.78 11.14
C GLU A 62 10.75 -2.53 11.63
N GLU A 63 11.77 -2.05 10.91
CA GLU A 63 12.40 -0.76 11.23
C GLU A 63 11.45 0.42 10.97
N MET A 64 10.76 0.42 9.82
CA MET A 64 9.74 1.44 9.53
C MET A 64 8.66 1.50 10.61
N ALA A 65 8.19 0.35 11.11
CA ALA A 65 7.17 0.28 12.15
C ALA A 65 7.64 0.81 13.52
N LYS A 66 8.94 0.80 13.80
CA LYS A 66 9.51 1.40 15.02
C LYS A 66 9.54 2.93 14.96
N GLU A 67 9.81 3.48 13.78
CA GLU A 67 10.00 4.92 13.58
C GLU A 67 8.70 5.65 13.22
N ALA A 68 7.83 5.01 12.44
CA ALA A 68 6.56 5.57 12.02
C ALA A 68 5.57 5.68 13.19
N THR A 69 4.71 6.70 13.16
CA THR A 69 3.59 6.80 14.10
C THR A 69 2.60 5.66 13.90
N ALA A 70 2.40 5.24 12.65
CA ALA A 70 1.68 4.04 12.31
C ALA A 70 2.03 3.58 10.89
N LEU A 71 1.97 2.27 10.66
CA LEU A 71 2.23 1.65 9.37
C LEU A 71 1.02 0.79 8.95
N GLN A 72 0.71 0.79 7.67
CA GLN A 72 -0.20 -0.15 7.03
C GLN A 72 0.40 -0.56 5.68
N VAL A 73 0.39 -1.85 5.38
CA VAL A 73 0.76 -2.40 4.07
C VAL A 73 -0.48 -3.11 3.51
N LEU A 74 -0.82 -2.82 2.26
CA LEU A 74 -1.88 -3.45 1.49
C LEU A 74 -1.25 -4.07 0.26
N ASP A 75 -1.20 -5.39 0.19
CA ASP A 75 -0.47 -6.11 -0.84
C ASP A 75 -1.20 -7.42 -1.20
N HIS A 76 -0.90 -7.95 -2.37
CA HIS A 76 -1.50 -9.16 -2.93
C HIS A 76 -0.44 -10.07 -3.61
N HIS A 77 0.84 -9.68 -3.59
CA HIS A 77 1.92 -10.47 -4.17
C HIS A 77 2.22 -11.74 -3.34
N ILE A 78 1.97 -12.92 -3.93
CA ILE A 78 2.17 -14.22 -3.27
C ILE A 78 3.59 -14.43 -2.72
N THR A 79 4.59 -13.85 -3.39
CA THR A 79 6.01 -13.94 -3.01
C THR A 79 6.29 -13.27 -1.65
N ALA A 80 5.51 -12.26 -1.28
CA ALA A 80 5.67 -11.53 -0.03
C ALA A 80 4.83 -12.12 1.12
N GLN A 81 3.73 -12.82 0.82
CA GLN A 81 2.75 -13.25 1.82
C GLN A 81 3.35 -14.06 2.97
N GLU A 82 4.11 -15.12 2.68
CA GLU A 82 4.69 -15.97 3.73
C GLU A 82 5.80 -15.23 4.49
N ALA A 83 6.61 -14.43 3.80
CA ALA A 83 7.70 -13.66 4.42
C ALA A 83 7.18 -12.65 5.44
N LEU A 84 5.99 -12.08 5.21
CA LEU A 84 5.40 -11.02 6.02
C LEU A 84 4.32 -11.52 7.00
N ARG A 85 4.06 -12.82 7.02
CA ARG A 85 3.04 -13.43 7.89
C ARG A 85 3.22 -13.05 9.36
N GLY A 86 2.12 -12.66 10.01
CA GLY A 86 2.10 -12.30 11.43
C GLY A 86 2.55 -10.88 11.75
N LEU A 87 2.91 -10.07 10.74
CA LEU A 87 3.06 -8.62 10.94
C LEU A 87 1.67 -7.97 11.07
N PRO A 88 1.35 -7.28 12.18
CA PRO A 88 -0.02 -6.82 12.46
C PRO A 88 -0.47 -5.64 11.59
N TYR A 89 0.47 -4.97 10.93
CA TYR A 89 0.24 -3.85 10.03
C TYR A 89 0.23 -4.26 8.55
N VAL A 90 0.21 -5.56 8.26
CA VAL A 90 0.19 -6.08 6.90
C VAL A 90 -1.15 -6.75 6.63
N HIS A 91 -1.81 -6.32 5.56
CA HIS A 91 -3.04 -6.93 5.08
C HIS A 91 -2.79 -7.49 3.67
N PHE A 92 -3.02 -8.79 3.54
CA PHE A 92 -2.93 -9.52 2.28
C PHE A 92 -4.28 -10.06 1.86
N ASP A 93 -4.60 -9.94 0.58
CA ASP A 93 -5.71 -10.61 -0.08
C ASP A 93 -5.28 -10.97 -1.51
N LEU A 94 -5.10 -12.26 -1.79
CA LEU A 94 -4.61 -12.73 -3.09
C LEU A 94 -5.70 -12.69 -4.18
N ASP A 95 -6.96 -12.50 -3.80
CA ASP A 95 -8.11 -12.49 -4.72
C ASP A 95 -8.45 -11.06 -5.19
N LYS A 96 -7.62 -10.07 -4.83
CA LYS A 96 -7.84 -8.66 -5.13
C LYS A 96 -6.56 -7.99 -5.59
N SER A 97 -6.71 -7.02 -6.49
CA SER A 97 -5.62 -6.14 -6.86
C SER A 97 -5.32 -5.16 -5.72
N GLY A 98 -4.10 -4.63 -5.68
CA GLY A 98 -3.72 -3.57 -4.75
C GLY A 98 -4.63 -2.34 -4.87
N ALA A 99 -5.11 -2.01 -6.08
CA ALA A 99 -6.05 -0.92 -6.30
C ALA A 99 -7.40 -1.12 -5.61
N VAL A 100 -7.96 -2.34 -5.68
CA VAL A 100 -9.21 -2.68 -5.01
C VAL A 100 -9.01 -2.76 -3.49
N LEU A 101 -7.91 -3.36 -3.02
CA LEU A 101 -7.57 -3.40 -1.59
C LEU A 101 -7.47 -1.99 -0.99
N ALA A 102 -6.78 -1.09 -1.68
CA ALA A 102 -6.67 0.30 -1.27
C ALA A 102 -8.03 1.01 -1.21
N TRP A 103 -8.92 0.74 -2.18
CA TRP A 103 -10.26 1.31 -2.17
C TRP A 103 -11.10 0.82 -0.99
N GLU A 104 -11.13 -0.50 -0.76
CA GLU A 104 -11.87 -1.09 0.36
C GLU A 104 -11.39 -0.53 1.69
N TRP A 105 -10.07 -0.46 1.89
CA TRP A 105 -9.46 0.08 3.09
C TRP A 105 -9.80 1.57 3.31
N ALA A 106 -9.80 2.38 2.25
CA ALA A 106 -10.02 3.82 2.37
C ALA A 106 -11.50 4.24 2.41
N HIS A 107 -12.38 3.51 1.72
CA HIS A 107 -13.77 3.95 1.47
C HIS A 107 -14.84 3.00 2.00
N GLY A 108 -14.58 1.69 2.09
CA GLY A 108 -15.57 0.70 2.52
C GLY A 108 -16.84 0.64 1.64
N THR A 109 -16.74 1.06 0.37
CA THR A 109 -17.82 1.05 -0.61
C THR A 109 -17.37 0.30 -1.87
N THR A 110 -18.30 0.00 -2.78
CA THR A 110 -17.99 -0.65 -4.06
C THR A 110 -16.92 0.13 -4.84
N PRO A 111 -15.81 -0.50 -5.26
CA PRO A 111 -14.81 0.14 -6.10
C PRO A 111 -15.43 0.66 -7.39
N PRO A 112 -15.01 1.83 -7.91
CA PRO A 112 -15.50 2.34 -9.18
C PRO A 112 -15.06 1.40 -10.31
N TRP A 113 -15.81 1.40 -11.41
CA TRP A 113 -15.57 0.54 -12.57
C TRP A 113 -14.11 0.58 -13.08
N LEU A 114 -13.45 1.72 -12.96
CA LEU A 114 -12.04 1.88 -13.37
C LEU A 114 -11.10 0.97 -12.57
N LEU A 115 -11.30 0.86 -11.25
CA LEU A 115 -10.47 -0.02 -10.42
C LEU A 115 -10.83 -1.49 -10.59
N GLN A 116 -12.11 -1.78 -10.89
CA GLN A 116 -12.51 -3.14 -11.28
C GLN A 116 -11.82 -3.56 -12.58
N TYR A 117 -11.71 -2.64 -13.56
CA TYR A 117 -11.00 -2.89 -14.80
C TYR A 117 -9.49 -3.09 -14.62
N VAL A 118 -8.89 -2.41 -13.63
CA VAL A 118 -7.50 -2.67 -13.21
C VAL A 118 -7.38 -4.07 -12.63
N GLN A 119 -8.27 -4.44 -11.70
CA GLN A 119 -8.27 -5.76 -11.08
C GLN A 119 -8.44 -6.91 -12.08
N ASP A 120 -9.21 -6.74 -13.15
CA ASP A 120 -9.37 -7.81 -14.16
C ASP A 120 -8.06 -8.17 -14.89
N LYS A 121 -7.02 -7.33 -14.80
CA LYS A 121 -5.75 -7.52 -15.51
C LYS A 121 -4.56 -7.90 -14.63
N ASP A 122 -4.73 -7.78 -13.33
CA ASP A 122 -3.70 -7.91 -12.31
C ASP A 122 -3.71 -9.32 -11.70
#